data_AF-A0A9D2IR17-F1
#
_entry.id   AF-A0A9D2IR17-F1
#
_cell.length_a   1.000
_cell.length_b   1.000
_cell.length_c   1.000
_cell.angle_alpha   90.00
_cell.angle_beta   90.00
_cell.angle_gamma   90.00
#
_symmetry.space_group_name_H-M   'P 1'
#
loop_
_entity.id
_entity.type
_entity.pdbx_description
1 polymer ?
#
loop_
_entity_poly.entity_id
_entity_poly.type
_entity_poly.pdbx_seq_one_letter_code
_entity_poly.pdbx_strand_id
1 'polypeptide(L)'
;MEETDQLIELLQDVVIYEEDNSYTEYAGQSVTIQLTMSDGTHTDITAFYSFLIIDGKGYRTEYDPCEALNRYANELLDSGDAVVVLEEPPVLS
;
A
#
# COMPACT_ATOMS: atom_id res chain seq x y z
N MET A 1 1.80 5.90 -20.32
CA MET A 1 0.78 5.28 -19.46
C MET A 1 0.47 6.28 -18.38
N GLU A 2 -0.79 6.50 -18.09
CA GLU A 2 -1.17 7.30 -16.92
C GLU A 2 -0.74 6.53 -15.67
N GLU A 3 -0.31 7.21 -14.61
CA GLU A 3 0.14 6.58 -13.33
C GLU A 3 -0.90 5.59 -12.80
N THR A 4 -2.18 5.89 -13.02
CA THR A 4 -3.32 5.02 -12.73
C THR A 4 -3.25 3.65 -13.43
N ASP A 5 -2.80 3.58 -14.69
CA ASP A 5 -2.73 2.31 -15.43
C ASP A 5 -1.69 1.38 -14.81
N GLN A 6 -0.52 1.93 -14.44
CA GLN A 6 0.56 1.18 -13.80
C GLN A 6 0.12 0.65 -12.43
N LEU A 7 -0.57 1.48 -11.64
CA LEU A 7 -1.12 1.04 -10.35
C LEU A 7 -2.12 -0.11 -10.54
N ILE A 8 -2.99 -0.05 -11.55
CA ILE A 8 -3.96 -1.11 -11.85
C ILE A 8 -3.25 -2.43 -12.17
N GLU A 9 -2.22 -2.40 -13.02
CA GLU A 9 -1.43 -3.60 -13.36
C GLU A 9 -0.79 -4.22 -12.11
N LEU A 10 -0.17 -3.40 -11.26
CA LEU A 10 0.44 -3.87 -10.02
C LEU A 10 -0.56 -4.52 -9.06
N LEU A 11 -1.76 -3.92 -8.92
CA LEU A 11 -2.81 -4.48 -8.08
C LEU A 11 -3.36 -5.82 -8.63
N GLN A 12 -3.37 -6.01 -9.95
CA GLN A 12 -3.82 -7.26 -10.58
C GLN A 12 -2.85 -8.42 -10.36
N ASP A 13 -1.57 -8.15 -10.13
CA ASP A 13 -0.55 -9.16 -9.86
C ASP A 13 -0.55 -9.66 -8.40
N VAL A 14 -1.24 -8.97 -7.49
CA VAL A 14 -1.28 -9.35 -6.07
C VAL A 14 -2.27 -10.51 -5.85
N VAL A 15 -1.76 -11.64 -5.35
CA VAL A 15 -2.59 -12.78 -4.92
C VAL A 15 -2.78 -12.73 -3.41
N ILE A 16 -4.03 -12.76 -2.95
CA ILE A 16 -4.39 -12.84 -1.52
C ILE A 16 -4.67 -14.28 -1.09
N TYR A 17 -4.20 -14.64 0.10
CA TYR A 17 -4.40 -15.95 0.71
C TYR A 17 -5.30 -15.84 1.94
N GLU A 18 -4.93 -16.51 3.03
CA GLU A 18 -5.66 -16.47 4.30
C GLU A 18 -5.60 -15.10 4.97
N GLU A 19 -6.63 -14.82 5.77
CA GLU A 19 -6.63 -13.72 6.72
C GLU A 19 -5.55 -13.99 7.79
N ASP A 20 -4.67 -13.01 8.01
CA ASP A 20 -3.60 -13.07 8.99
C ASP A 20 -3.28 -11.67 9.49
N ASN A 21 -3.39 -11.47 10.81
CA ASN A 21 -3.13 -10.19 11.48
C ASN A 21 -1.75 -10.13 12.17
N SER A 22 -0.87 -11.11 11.94
CA SER A 22 0.49 -11.11 12.50
C SER A 22 1.37 -9.99 11.94
N TYR A 23 0.94 -9.29 10.88
CA TYR A 23 1.60 -8.06 10.40
C TYR A 23 1.79 -7.01 11.51
N THR A 24 0.95 -7.03 12.55
CA THR A 24 1.02 -6.12 13.70
C THR A 24 2.27 -6.32 14.58
N GLU A 25 2.99 -7.43 14.41
CA GLU A 25 4.23 -7.72 15.15
C GLU A 25 5.51 -7.27 14.42
N TYR A 26 5.38 -6.75 13.20
CA TYR A 26 6.52 -6.31 12.40
C TYR A 26 6.62 -4.78 12.38
N ALA A 27 7.85 -4.29 12.38
CA ALA A 27 8.16 -2.90 12.08
C ALA A 27 8.66 -2.77 10.63
N GLY A 28 8.32 -1.68 9.97
CA GLY A 28 8.82 -1.38 8.63
C GLY A 28 8.02 -0.26 7.96
N GLN A 29 8.38 0.02 6.71
CA GLN A 29 7.65 0.93 5.85
C GLN A 29 6.46 0.22 5.22
N SER A 30 5.35 0.94 5.07
CA SER A 30 4.22 0.53 4.23
C SER A 30 3.78 1.68 3.33
N VAL A 31 3.03 1.35 2.29
CA VAL A 31 2.26 2.31 1.50
C VAL A 31 0.77 2.06 1.75
N THR A 32 0.00 3.14 1.92
CA THR A 32 -1.48 3.08 1.90
C THR A 32 -1.99 3.82 0.68
N ILE A 33 -2.85 3.15 -0.09
CA ILE A 33 -3.47 3.65 -1.32
C ILE A 33 -4.97 3.67 -1.09
N GLN A 34 -5.60 4.83 -1.23
CA GLN A 34 -7.05 4.96 -1.21
C GLN A 34 -7.59 4.90 -2.63
N LEU A 35 -8.45 3.92 -2.90
CA LEU A 35 -9.15 3.77 -4.17
C LEU A 35 -10.54 4.37 -4.06
N THR A 36 -10.90 5.28 -4.98
CA THR A 36 -12.29 5.68 -5.20
C THR A 36 -12.89 4.79 -6.28
N MET A 37 -13.86 3.97 -5.90
CA MET A 37 -14.54 3.04 -6.81
C MET A 37 -15.55 3.77 -7.71
N SER A 38 -15.98 3.11 -8.79
CA SER A 38 -16.94 3.69 -9.73
C SER A 38 -18.31 4.00 -9.12
N ASP A 39 -18.67 3.34 -8.01
CA ASP A 39 -19.89 3.59 -7.25
C ASP A 39 -19.72 4.68 -6.17
N GLY A 40 -18.54 5.30 -6.09
CA GLY A 40 -18.20 6.35 -5.13
C GLY A 40 -17.79 5.82 -3.75
N THR A 41 -17.74 4.49 -3.55
CA THR A 41 -17.17 3.91 -2.34
C THR A 41 -15.65 4.07 -2.30
N HIS A 42 -15.07 3.96 -1.10
CA HIS A 42 -13.63 4.03 -0.89
C HIS A 42 -13.15 2.70 -0.33
N THR A 43 -11.99 2.26 -0.80
CA THR A 43 -11.26 1.12 -0.25
C THR A 43 -9.83 1.54 0.01
N ASP A 44 -9.36 1.32 1.22
CA ASP A 44 -7.96 1.53 1.58
C ASP A 44 -7.19 0.22 1.44
N ILE A 45 -6.10 0.25 0.70
CA ILE A 45 -5.16 -0.86 0.53
C ILE A 45 -3.81 -0.46 1.11
N THR A 46 -3.36 -1.16 2.15
CA THR A 46 -2.01 -1.00 2.70
C THR A 46 -1.14 -2.20 2.33
N ALA A 47 -0.04 -1.96 1.63
CA ALA A 47 0.94 -2.97 1.26
C ALA A 47 2.12 -2.94 2.24
N PHE A 48 2.41 -4.08 2.88
CA PHE A 48 3.42 -4.19 3.92
C PHE A 48 4.06 -5.57 3.94
N TYR A 49 5.33 -5.66 3.51
CA TYR A 49 6.04 -6.94 3.39
C TYR A 49 5.19 -7.97 2.62
N SER A 50 5.03 -9.20 3.11
CA SER A 50 4.13 -10.24 2.54
C SER A 50 2.68 -10.14 3.05
N PHE A 51 2.20 -8.93 3.32
CA PHE A 51 0.82 -8.66 3.72
C PHE A 51 0.16 -7.57 2.88
N LEU A 52 -1.11 -7.79 2.59
CA LEU A 52 -2.02 -6.78 2.07
C LEU A 52 -3.14 -6.56 3.09
N ILE A 53 -3.32 -5.31 3.53
CA ILE A 53 -4.39 -4.92 4.43
C ILE A 53 -5.45 -4.19 3.61
N ILE A 54 -6.66 -4.75 3.55
CA ILE A 54 -7.79 -4.16 2.81
C ILE A 54 -8.82 -3.71 3.85
N ASP A 55 -9.11 -2.42 3.91
CA ASP A 55 -10.04 -1.81 4.86
C ASP A 55 -9.78 -2.24 6.32
N GLY A 56 -8.50 -2.29 6.70
CA GLY A 56 -8.03 -2.69 8.04
C GLY A 56 -7.93 -4.19 8.27
N LYS A 57 -8.31 -5.03 7.30
CA LYS A 57 -8.25 -6.49 7.41
C LYS A 57 -7.01 -7.06 6.68
N GLY A 58 -6.14 -7.76 7.41
CA GLY A 58 -4.88 -8.28 6.88
C GLY A 58 -4.99 -9.64 6.21
N TYR A 59 -4.27 -9.82 5.11
CA TYR A 59 -4.16 -11.06 4.35
C TYR A 59 -2.71 -11.35 3.99
N ARG A 60 -2.35 -12.64 3.95
CA ARG A 60 -1.06 -13.07 3.38
C ARG A 60 -1.04 -12.88 1.87
N THR A 61 0.12 -12.52 1.35
CA THR A 61 0.40 -12.43 -0.09
C THR A 61 1.85 -12.84 -0.37
N GLU A 62 2.21 -12.94 -1.65
CA GLU A 62 3.61 -13.06 -2.06
C GLU A 62 4.37 -11.76 -1.79
N TYR A 63 5.65 -11.87 -1.46
CA TYR A 63 6.47 -10.69 -1.18
C TYR A 63 6.64 -9.79 -2.40
N ASP A 64 6.98 -10.35 -3.57
CA ASP A 64 7.40 -9.57 -4.74
C ASP A 64 6.29 -8.64 -5.29
N PRO A 65 5.02 -9.07 -5.45
CA PRO A 65 3.94 -8.18 -5.88
C PRO A 65 3.66 -7.06 -4.86
N CYS A 66 3.72 -7.38 -3.57
CA CYS A 66 3.49 -6.39 -2.51
C CYS A 66 4.62 -5.36 -2.41
N GLU A 67 5.86 -5.80 -2.59
CA GLU A 67 7.03 -4.92 -2.68
C GLU A 67 6.97 -4.02 -3.92
N ALA A 68 6.39 -4.51 -5.04
CA ALA A 68 6.22 -3.69 -6.23
C ALA A 68 5.32 -2.47 -6.00
N LEU A 69 4.29 -2.59 -5.15
CA LEU A 69 3.47 -1.45 -4.73
C LEU A 69 4.26 -0.43 -3.89
N ASN A 70 5.13 -0.90 -2.99
CA ASN A 70 6.01 -0.02 -2.22
C ASN A 70 6.99 0.73 -3.13
N ARG A 71 7.59 0.05 -4.11
CA ARG A 71 8.47 0.68 -5.10
C ARG A 71 7.75 1.74 -5.91
N TYR A 72 6.57 1.45 -6.42
CA TYR A 72 5.74 2.42 -7.14
C TYR A 72 5.49 3.69 -6.32
N ALA A 73 5.13 3.55 -5.04
CA ALA A 73 4.89 4.68 -4.17
C ALA A 73 6.17 5.48 -3.84
N ASN A 74 7.31 4.81 -3.70
CA ASN A 74 8.60 5.48 -3.53
C ASN A 74 9.00 6.25 -4.80
N GLU A 75 8.76 5.69 -5.99
CA GLU A 75 8.98 6.39 -7.26
C GLU A 75 8.11 7.65 -7.38
N LEU A 76 6.85 7.57 -6.96
CA LEU A 76 5.96 8.74 -6.87
C LEU A 76 6.46 9.77 -5.85
N LEU A 77 6.97 9.33 -4.70
CA LEU A 77 7.56 10.23 -3.70
C LEU A 77 8.81 10.94 -4.27
N ASP A 78 9.67 10.21 -4.95
CA ASP A 78 10.92 10.72 -5.55
C ASP A 78 10.68 11.61 -6.78
N SER A 79 9.51 11.51 -7.42
CA SER A 79 9.13 12.36 -8.57
C SER A 79 9.07 13.86 -8.20
N GLY A 80 8.87 14.17 -6.91
CA GLY A 80 8.72 15.53 -6.40
C GLY A 80 7.28 16.06 -6.46
N ASP A 81 6.32 15.29 -6.99
CA ASP A 81 4.90 15.66 -7.05
C ASP A 81 4.16 15.37 -5.73
N ALA A 82 4.76 14.57 -4.85
CA ALA A 82 4.20 14.24 -3.54
C ALA A 82 4.34 15.38 -2.53
N VAL A 83 3.26 15.64 -1.78
CA VAL A 83 3.30 16.55 -0.63
C VAL A 83 3.81 15.80 0.60
N VAL A 84 4.96 16.21 1.13
CA VAL A 84 5.49 15.70 2.40
C VAL A 84 4.67 16.29 3.55
N VAL A 85 3.87 15.46 4.20
CA VAL A 85 3.02 15.87 5.33
C VAL A 85 3.82 15.98 6.63
N LEU A 86 4.79 15.08 6.84
CA LEU A 86 5.66 15.03 8.01
C LEU A 86 7.04 14.48 7.61
N GLU A 87 8.12 15.19 7.98
CA GLU A 87 9.50 14.73 7.77
C GLU A 87 10.04 13.95 8.98
N GLU A 88 9.62 14.33 10.19
CA GLU A 88 10.01 13.68 11.43
C GLU A 88 8.78 13.05 12.10
N PRO A 89 8.95 11.91 12.79
CA PRO A 89 7.86 11.28 13.52
C PRO A 89 7.33 12.24 14.60
N PRO A 90 6.00 12.29 14.80
CA PRO A 90 5.42 13.15 15.81
C PRO A 90 5.90 12.72 17.20
N VAL A 91 6.25 13.70 18.04
CA VAL A 91 6.64 13.44 19.43
C VAL A 91 5.41 12.93 20.18
N LEU A 92 5.50 11.70 20.70
CA LEU A 92 4.49 11.16 21.62
C LEU A 92 4.69 11.84 22.97
N SER A 93 3.74 12.70 23.35
CA SER A 93 3.67 13.35 24.68
C SER A 93 2.95 12.50 25.71
#